data_AF-A0A367JVC4-F1
#
_entry.id   AF-A0A367JVC4-F1
#
_cell.length_a   1.000
_cell.length_b   1.000
_cell.length_c   1.000
_cell.angle_alpha   90.00
_cell.angle_beta   90.00
_cell.angle_gamma   90.00
#
_symmetry.space_group_name_H-M   'P 1'
#
loop_
_entity.id
_entity.type
_entity.pdbx_description
1 polymer ?
#
loop_
_entity_poly.entity_id
_entity_poly.type
_entity_poly.pdbx_seq_one_letter_code
_entity_poly.pdbx_strand_id
1 'polypeptide(L)' 'MPKEPLCKYASLNVNGLVKTTNNKTLSNYLRFLRLQQFSILCLEETYASTPKVIDSLNIRLPSTQSFWTPH' A
#
# COMPACT_ATOMS: atom_id res chain seq x y z
N MET A 1 -3.20 -2.36 -33.71
CA MET A 1 -4.23 -1.86 -32.78
C MET A 1 -3.55 -1.41 -31.50
N PRO A 2 -3.82 -0.21 -30.96
CA PRO A 2 -3.31 0.15 -29.64
C PRO A 2 -3.97 -0.79 -28.63
N LYS A 3 -3.16 -1.45 -27.79
CA LYS A 3 -3.69 -2.23 -26.66
C LYS A 3 -4.28 -1.24 -25.67
N GLU A 4 -5.51 -1.51 -25.22
CA GLU A 4 -6.08 -0.78 -24.09
C GLU A 4 -5.12 -0.87 -22.89
N PRO A 5 -4.95 0.22 -22.13
CA PRO A 5 -4.07 0.20 -20.97
C PRO A 5 -4.62 -0.77 -19.93
N LEU A 6 -3.80 -1.77 -19.55
CA LEU A 6 -4.16 -2.75 -18.53
C LEU A 6 -4.17 -2.08 -17.15
N CYS A 7 -5.37 -1.82 -16.62
CA CYS A 7 -5.54 -1.31 -15.25
C CYS A 7 -5.50 -2.45 -14.25
N LYS A 8 -4.41 -2.56 -13.47
CA LYS A 8 -4.28 -3.58 -12.41
C LYS A 8 -4.68 -2.97 -11.08
N TYR A 9 -5.64 -3.58 -10.39
CA TYR A 9 -6.07 -3.15 -9.07
C TYR A 9 -5.90 -4.25 -8.02
N ALA A 10 -5.69 -3.85 -6.78
CA ALA A 10 -5.69 -4.74 -5.62
C ALA A 10 -6.32 -4.06 -4.41
N SER A 11 -7.03 -4.85 -3.60
CA SER A 11 -7.41 -4.48 -2.23
C SER A 11 -6.75 -5.44 -1.25
N LEU A 12 -6.24 -4.91 -0.15
CA LEU A 12 -5.57 -5.68 0.87
C LEU A 12 -5.87 -5.15 2.27
N ASN A 13 -6.32 -6.04 3.14
CA ASN A 13 -6.34 -5.80 4.57
C ASN A 13 -4.94 -6.01 5.18
N VAL A 14 -4.37 -4.96 5.77
CA VAL A 14 -2.99 -4.96 6.28
C VAL A 14 -2.89 -5.19 7.79
N ASN A 15 -4.00 -5.51 8.48
CA ASN A 15 -4.01 -5.75 9.93
C ASN A 15 -2.96 -6.81 10.34
N GLY A 16 -2.83 -7.89 9.55
CA GLY A 16 -1.82 -8.93 9.79
C GLY A 16 -0.37 -8.47 9.60
N LEU A 17 -0.15 -7.46 8.76
CA LEU A 17 1.18 -6.92 8.45
C LEU A 17 1.70 -5.95 9.50
N VAL A 18 0.83 -5.11 10.07
CA VAL A 18 1.19 -4.16 11.13
C VAL A 18 1.51 -4.88 12.44
N LYS A 19 0.82 -6.00 12.73
CA LYS A 19 1.08 -6.85 13.90
C LYS A 19 2.36 -7.68 13.81
N THR A 20 3.05 -7.65 12.66
CA THR A 20 4.30 -8.37 12.49
C THR A 20 5.42 -7.62 13.21
N THR A 21 5.90 -8.14 14.34
CA THR A 21 7.06 -7.60 15.09
C THR A 21 8.37 -7.67 14.30
N ASN A 22 8.39 -8.38 13.17
CA ASN A 22 9.53 -8.53 12.29
C ASN A 22 9.54 -7.48 11.15
N ASN A 23 10.33 -6.42 11.35
CA ASN A 23 10.52 -5.33 10.37
C ASN A 23 11.01 -5.81 8.99
N LYS A 24 11.74 -6.93 8.92
CA LYS A 24 12.25 -7.48 7.66
C LYS A 24 11.11 -8.08 6.82
N THR A 25 10.18 -8.76 7.46
CA THR A 25 9.00 -9.35 6.81
C THR A 25 8.12 -8.25 6.22
N LEU A 26 7.82 -7.21 7.01
CA LEU A 26 7.06 -6.06 6.55
C LEU A 26 7.73 -5.38 5.35
N SER A 27 9.05 -5.14 5.42
CA SER A 27 9.80 -4.52 4.32
C SER A 27 9.79 -5.36 3.05
N ASN A 28 9.95 -6.68 3.17
CA ASN A 28 9.88 -7.60 2.04
C ASN A 28 8.50 -7.61 1.40
N TYR A 29 7.45 -7.56 2.21
CA TYR A 29 6.08 -7.55 1.72
C TYR A 29 5.73 -6.24 0.99
N LEU A 30 6.10 -5.09 1.57
CA LEU A 30 5.93 -3.80 0.90
C LEU A 30 6.70 -3.75 -0.43
N ARG A 31 7.91 -4.32 -0.47
CA ARG A 31 8.66 -4.48 -1.73
C ARG A 31 7.93 -5.36 -2.72
N PHE A 32 7.36 -6.49 -2.28
CA PHE A 32 6.56 -7.37 -3.13
C PHE A 32 5.36 -6.63 -3.75
N LEU A 33 4.63 -5.83 -2.96
CA LEU A 33 3.51 -5.02 -3.47
C LEU A 33 3.96 -4.02 -4.55
N ARG A 34 5.09 -3.33 -4.34
CA ARG A 34 5.64 -2.40 -5.34
C ARG A 34 5.96 -3.09 -6.66
N LEU A 35 6.49 -4.31 -6.61
CA LEU A 35 6.86 -5.07 -7.80
C LEU A 35 5.65 -5.51 -8.64
N GLN A 36 4.44 -5.53 -8.07
CA GLN A 36 3.23 -5.88 -8.83
C GLN A 36 2.79 -4.79 -9.80
N GLN A 37 3.25 -3.55 -9.60
CA GLN A 37 2.91 -2.38 -10.43
C GLN A 37 1.39 -2.21 -10.60
N PHE A 38 0.66 -2.21 -9.48
CA PHE A 38 -0.76 -1.89 -9.49
C PHE A 38 -0.99 -0.44 -9.91
N SER A 39 -2.00 -0.23 -10.75
CA SER A 39 -2.53 1.09 -11.09
C SER A 39 -3.31 1.68 -9.91
N ILE A 40 -4.00 0.84 -9.14
CA ILE A 40 -4.76 1.22 -7.94
C ILE A 40 -4.49 0.19 -6.84
N LEU A 41 -4.08 0.64 -5.67
CA LEU A 41 -3.87 -0.19 -4.49
C LEU A 41 -4.70 0.37 -3.33
N CYS A 42 -5.67 -0.41 -2.86
CA CYS A 42 -6.44 -0.11 -1.65
C CYS A 42 -5.85 -0.87 -0.47
N LEU A 43 -5.62 -0.16 0.64
CA LEU A 43 -5.15 -0.75 1.89
C LEU A 43 -6.16 -0.48 3.01
N GLU A 44 -6.64 -1.56 3.63
CA GLU A 44 -7.63 -1.54 4.70
C GLU A 44 -6.98 -1.90 6.03
N GLU A 45 -7.53 -1.39 7.15
CA GLU A 45 -6.99 -1.63 8.51
C GLU A 45 -5.50 -1.25 8.65
N THR A 46 -5.08 -0.16 8.02
CA THR A 46 -3.70 0.37 8.06
C THR A 46 -3.29 0.94 9.41
N TYR A 47 -4.26 1.22 10.29
CA TYR A 47 -4.06 1.98 11.54
C TYR A 47 -3.31 3.31 11.30
N ALA A 48 -3.47 3.90 10.12
CA ALA A 48 -2.84 5.16 9.74
C ALA A 48 -3.59 6.35 10.36
N SER A 49 -3.73 6.33 11.69
CA SER A 49 -4.48 7.32 12.48
C SER A 49 -3.72 8.61 12.74
N THR A 50 -2.45 8.69 12.35
CA THR A 50 -1.63 9.89 12.55
C THR A 50 -0.92 10.29 11.26
N PRO A 51 -0.66 11.59 11.04
CA PRO A 51 0.09 12.08 9.87
C PRO A 51 1.43 11.36 9.71
N LYS A 52 2.14 11.09 10.81
CA LYS A 52 3.42 10.36 10.81
C LYS A 52 3.32 8.96 10.20
N VAL A 53 2.24 8.22 10.48
CA VAL A 53 2.05 6.87 9.94
C VAL A 53 1.66 6.95 8.46
N ILE A 54 0.78 7.89 8.11
CA ILE A 54 0.39 8.17 6.72
C ILE A 54 1.63 8.53 5.88
N ASP A 55 2.46 9.45 6.34
CA ASP A 55 3.70 9.85 5.67
C ASP A 55 4.67 8.68 5.50
N SER A 56 4.80 7.84 6.54
CA SER A 56 5.61 6.62 6.45
C SER A 56 5.11 5.67 5.37
N LEU A 57 3.78 5.50 5.25
CA LEU A 57 3.16 4.66 4.22
C LEU A 57 3.33 5.27 2.83
N ASN A 58 3.14 6.58 2.66
CA ASN A 58 3.35 7.27 1.38
C ASN A 58 4.80 7.14 0.89
N ILE A 59 5.79 7.27 1.78
CA ILE A 59 7.22 7.06 1.44
C ILE A 59 7.46 5.59 1.03
N ARG A 60 6.84 4.65 1.75
CA ARG A 60 7.02 3.21 1.51
C ARG A 60 6.19 2.69 0.34
N LEU A 61 5.17 3.39 -0.11
CA LEU A 61 4.30 3.01 -1.23
C LEU A 61 4.12 4.26 -2.10
N PRO A 62 5.17 4.65 -2.83
CA PRO A 62 5.14 5.84 -3.65
C PRO A 62 4.01 5.72 -4.68
N SER A 63 3.17 6.74 -4.74
CA SER A 63 2.01 6.83 -5.62
C SER A 63 1.95 8.22 -6.21
N THR A 64 1.34 8.35 -7.39
CA THR A 64 1.08 9.67 -8.01
C THR A 64 0.00 10.43 -7.24
N GLN A 65 -0.96 9.70 -6.66
CA GLN A 65 -2.04 10.24 -5.83
C GLN A 65 -2.34 9.23 -4.72
N SER A 66 -2.59 9.72 -3.51
CA SER A 66 -3.06 8.93 -2.38
C SER A 66 -4.30 9.57 -1.76
N PHE A 67 -5.23 8.72 -1.32
CA PHE A 67 -6.46 9.11 -0.66
C PHE A 67 -6.54 8.38 0.68
N TRP A 68 -6.93 9.10 1.72
CA TRP A 68 -7.05 8.57 3.07
C TRP A 68 -8.45 8.85 3.59
N THR A 69 -9.11 7.82 4.10
CA THR A 69 -10.36 7.99 4.83
C THR A 69 -10.05 8.19 6.30
N PRO A 70 -10.85 9.00 7.03
CA PRO A 70 -10.83 9.00 8.49
C PRO A 70 -11.04 7.57 9.02
N HIS A 71 -10.51 7.30 10.21
CA HIS A 71 -10.87 6.13 10.99
C HIS A 71 -12.28 6.26 11.57
#